data_AF-A0A6N1VJ86-F1
#
_entry.id   AF-A0A6N1VJ86-F1
#
_cell.length_a   1.000
_cell.length_b   1.000
_cell.length_c   1.000
_cell.angle_alpha   90.00
_cell.angle_beta   90.00
_cell.angle_gamma   90.00
#
_symmetry.space_group_name_H-M   'P 1'
#
loop_
_entity.id
_entity.type
_entity.pdbx_description
1 polymer ?
#
loop_
_entity_poly.entity_id
_entity_poly.type
_entity_poly.pdbx_seq_one_letter_code
_entity_poly.pdbx_strand_id
1 'polypeptide(L)'
;MKDPDTDALASGSAPSRTGFDPAGSGPAGVQRDRSDNSSAVASGQSARKLGGDGKSSDFVDASQDGRLDHHKEKKGRKRRRRRRGRQKPAAEASVPAGESPPTKNAAEPVVPGSPQRRKRRRGRKKPHVHVSGQDATPGIRQSASVSPKSPTEATSGREKRYPDYYAALDLGTNNCRLLVATPTRPGQFRVVDSFSRIVRLGEGLSRTGRLSEAAMGRAVEALKICRDKLQARQIRRMRLIATEACRAAENGTEFLERVREETGLALEIVDRETEARLAVSGCSSLVGRDTDSVVLFDIGGGSSEIALVDVKDRRSRRLADHIVAWTSLQVGVVTLSEKFDGRHVSPQVFADMTDYATELLFRFEERDRLADRVGMEGFHLLGTSGTVTTLAGIHLDLPKYDRRRVDGLWMTSEEVDAMNARLLSWSFDERVANPCIGADRADLVLAGCAILEAIRRVWPSRRLRVADRGLREGILTEMMAADGVWRRGANPWRNRSQRNGK
;
A
#
# COMPACT_ATOMS: atom_id res chain seq x y z
N MET A 1 43.31 -30.27 -26.20
CA MET A 1 44.06 -30.96 -27.27
C MET A 1 44.05 -32.44 -26.87
N LYS A 2 43.53 -33.33 -27.73
CA LYS A 2 43.54 -34.80 -27.58
C LYS A 2 42.92 -35.46 -26.32
N ASP A 3 41.70 -35.96 -26.50
CA ASP A 3 41.28 -37.35 -26.23
C ASP A 3 42.08 -38.34 -27.13
N PRO A 4 41.97 -39.71 -27.06
CA PRO A 4 40.86 -40.52 -26.49
C PRO A 4 41.26 -41.84 -25.77
N ASP A 5 40.27 -42.65 -25.35
CA ASP A 5 40.04 -44.03 -25.88
C ASP A 5 38.85 -44.79 -25.22
N THR A 6 37.86 -45.20 -26.06
CA THR A 6 37.13 -46.51 -26.16
C THR A 6 36.62 -47.30 -24.91
N ASP A 7 35.48 -48.04 -24.92
CA ASP A 7 34.36 -48.15 -25.89
C ASP A 7 33.08 -48.84 -25.33
N ALA A 8 31.94 -48.52 -25.95
CA ALA A 8 30.76 -49.35 -26.34
C ALA A 8 29.94 -50.29 -25.39
N LEU A 9 28.74 -50.65 -25.92
CA LEU A 9 27.70 -51.62 -25.47
C LEU A 9 26.84 -51.18 -24.26
N ALA A 10 25.49 -51.04 -24.26
CA ALA A 10 24.33 -51.35 -25.15
C ALA A 10 23.43 -52.52 -24.68
N SER A 11 22.22 -52.18 -24.18
CA SER A 11 20.92 -52.87 -24.34
C SER A 11 19.89 -52.32 -23.35
N GLY A 12 18.60 -52.56 -23.60
CA GLY A 12 17.51 -52.22 -22.69
C GLY A 12 16.27 -53.08 -22.96
N SER A 13 15.47 -53.33 -21.92
CA SER A 13 14.22 -54.10 -21.99
C SER A 13 13.20 -53.54 -21.01
N ALA A 14 11.92 -53.62 -21.38
CA ALA A 14 10.78 -53.25 -20.55
C ALA A 14 9.85 -54.48 -20.33
N PRO A 15 8.53 -54.34 -20.03
CA PRO A 15 7.99 -54.85 -18.77
C PRO A 15 7.21 -56.17 -18.88
N SER A 16 6.96 -56.82 -17.74
CA SER A 16 6.11 -58.01 -17.62
C SER A 16 4.84 -57.74 -16.80
N ARG A 17 3.69 -58.20 -17.32
CA ARG A 17 2.38 -58.23 -16.62
C ARG A 17 2.09 -59.65 -16.13
N THR A 18 1.47 -59.77 -14.95
CA THR A 18 0.36 -60.71 -14.63
C THR A 18 -0.30 -60.22 -13.33
N GLY A 19 -1.61 -60.33 -13.08
CA GLY A 19 -2.68 -60.89 -13.92
C GLY A 19 -3.27 -62.18 -13.34
N PHE A 20 -4.09 -62.08 -12.28
CA PHE A 20 -4.91 -63.19 -11.80
C PHE A 20 -6.16 -62.66 -11.05
N ASP A 21 -7.30 -63.32 -11.28
CA ASP A 21 -8.63 -63.01 -10.73
C ASP A 21 -9.55 -64.23 -10.94
N PRO A 22 -10.33 -64.68 -9.94
CA PRO A 22 -11.58 -65.38 -10.24
C PRO A 22 -12.77 -65.04 -9.31
N ALA A 23 -13.97 -65.06 -9.90
CA ALA A 23 -15.29 -64.89 -9.28
C ALA A 23 -15.65 -65.97 -8.22
N GLY A 24 -16.67 -65.82 -7.36
CA GLY A 24 -17.65 -64.73 -7.21
C GLY A 24 -18.86 -65.14 -6.34
N SER A 25 -20.09 -64.81 -6.79
CA SER A 25 -21.42 -65.08 -6.18
C SER A 25 -21.98 -64.05 -5.15
N GLY A 26 -23.32 -64.03 -5.04
CA GLY A 26 -24.18 -63.28 -4.09
C GLY A 26 -25.54 -64.02 -3.97
N PRO A 27 -26.71 -63.43 -3.65
CA PRO A 27 -27.03 -62.04 -3.24
C PRO A 27 -28.07 -61.98 -2.05
N ALA A 28 -28.79 -60.84 -1.90
CA ALA A 28 -30.11 -60.64 -1.24
C ALA A 28 -30.23 -60.30 0.28
N GLY A 29 -31.38 -59.69 0.65
CA GLY A 29 -31.80 -59.23 2.00
C GLY A 29 -31.35 -57.80 2.35
N VAL A 30 -32.17 -56.74 2.55
CA VAL A 30 -33.63 -56.49 2.74
C VAL A 30 -34.20 -56.63 4.16
N GLN A 31 -34.09 -55.53 4.92
CA GLN A 31 -35.03 -54.97 5.93
C GLN A 31 -34.48 -53.55 6.23
N ARG A 32 -35.19 -52.40 6.19
CA ARG A 32 -36.57 -51.99 6.56
C ARG A 32 -36.93 -52.27 8.01
N ASP A 33 -37.08 -51.19 8.77
CA ASP A 33 -38.35 -50.96 9.48
C ASP A 33 -38.72 -49.45 9.50
N ARG A 34 -39.94 -49.12 9.96
CA ARG A 34 -40.51 -47.77 10.05
C ARG A 34 -41.26 -47.53 11.36
N SER A 35 -41.30 -46.27 11.79
CA SER A 35 -42.52 -45.62 12.31
C SER A 35 -42.27 -44.11 12.22
N ASP A 36 -43.02 -43.30 11.46
CA ASP A 36 -44.47 -43.09 11.37
C ASP A 36 -45.10 -42.53 12.66
N ASN A 37 -45.47 -41.24 12.61
CA ASN A 37 -46.75 -40.76 13.15
C ASN A 37 -47.27 -39.60 12.27
N SER A 38 -48.59 -39.42 12.19
CA SER A 38 -49.23 -38.73 11.05
C SER A 38 -50.58 -38.06 11.36
N SER A 39 -50.81 -36.87 10.80
CA SER A 39 -52.11 -36.19 10.53
C SER A 39 -51.80 -34.82 9.88
N ALA A 40 -52.43 -34.28 8.83
CA ALA A 40 -53.80 -34.38 8.25
C ALA A 40 -54.86 -33.64 9.11
N VAL A 41 -55.91 -32.96 8.59
CA VAL A 41 -56.70 -33.08 7.34
C VAL A 41 -57.39 -31.72 6.99
N ALA A 42 -57.61 -31.39 5.68
CA ALA A 42 -58.66 -30.46 5.13
C ALA A 42 -58.68 -28.95 5.54
N SER A 43 -59.57 -28.08 5.01
CA SER A 43 -60.05 -27.80 3.62
C SER A 43 -60.91 -26.49 3.58
N GLY A 44 -61.18 -25.92 2.39
CA GLY A 44 -62.12 -24.79 2.14
C GLY A 44 -61.47 -23.59 1.43
N GLN A 45 -61.87 -23.08 0.25
CA GLN A 45 -63.17 -22.68 -0.34
C GLN A 45 -63.60 -21.21 -0.09
N SER A 46 -63.27 -20.32 -1.05
CA SER A 46 -64.14 -19.28 -1.65
C SER A 46 -63.37 -18.69 -2.86
N ALA A 47 -63.86 -18.49 -4.10
CA ALA A 47 -65.11 -17.91 -4.63
C ALA A 47 -65.24 -16.39 -4.35
N ARG A 48 -65.56 -15.49 -5.30
CA ARG A 48 -65.83 -15.54 -6.77
C ARG A 48 -65.51 -14.14 -7.37
N LYS A 49 -65.00 -14.00 -8.61
CA LYS A 49 -65.73 -13.69 -9.88
C LYS A 49 -66.56 -12.38 -9.80
N LEU A 50 -66.25 -11.29 -10.51
CA LEU A 50 -66.55 -10.90 -11.92
C LEU A 50 -65.94 -9.49 -12.15
N GLY A 51 -65.71 -8.90 -13.32
CA GLY A 51 -65.74 -9.24 -14.76
C GLY A 51 -64.73 -8.30 -15.48
N GLY A 52 -64.63 -8.13 -16.80
CA GLY A 52 -65.51 -8.49 -17.93
C GLY A 52 -65.56 -7.29 -18.89
N ASP A 53 -65.34 -7.50 -20.20
CA ASP A 53 -65.34 -6.52 -21.30
C ASP A 53 -64.19 -5.45 -21.30
N GLY A 54 -63.51 -5.12 -22.41
CA GLY A 54 -63.37 -5.82 -23.69
C GLY A 54 -63.96 -5.12 -24.92
N LYS A 55 -63.18 -4.25 -25.60
CA LYS A 55 -63.30 -3.96 -27.04
C LYS A 55 -62.13 -3.16 -27.64
N SER A 56 -61.81 -3.48 -28.89
CA SER A 56 -61.10 -2.69 -29.91
C SER A 56 -62.06 -1.64 -30.53
N SER A 57 -61.68 -0.58 -31.26
CA SER A 57 -60.39 0.09 -31.60
C SER A 57 -60.75 1.55 -32.07
N ASP A 58 -60.16 2.32 -33.00
CA ASP A 58 -59.09 2.16 -34.00
C ASP A 58 -58.62 3.51 -34.62
N PHE A 59 -57.40 3.57 -35.20
CA PHE A 59 -56.75 4.74 -35.86
C PHE A 59 -56.66 6.04 -34.97
N VAL A 60 -56.05 7.20 -35.31
CA VAL A 60 -55.46 7.79 -36.55
C VAL A 60 -54.11 8.49 -36.21
N ASP A 61 -53.40 8.94 -37.25
CA ASP A 61 -52.03 9.52 -37.32
C ASP A 61 -51.89 11.05 -37.00
N ALA A 62 -50.62 11.49 -36.92
CA ALA A 62 -50.05 12.80 -37.31
C ALA A 62 -50.10 14.07 -36.42
N SER A 63 -48.88 14.57 -36.13
CA SER A 63 -48.49 16.01 -36.13
C SER A 63 -49.03 16.92 -34.99
N GLN A 64 -48.51 18.12 -34.68
CA GLN A 64 -47.22 18.77 -34.99
C GLN A 64 -46.90 19.86 -33.92
N ASP A 65 -45.69 20.43 -33.97
CA ASP A 65 -45.25 21.76 -33.51
C ASP A 65 -45.97 22.52 -32.36
N GLY A 66 -45.15 23.02 -31.42
CA GLY A 66 -44.93 24.49 -31.47
C GLY A 66 -44.84 25.29 -30.16
N ARG A 67 -43.72 26.03 -30.05
CA ARG A 67 -43.54 27.33 -29.36
C ARG A 67 -43.47 27.31 -27.82
N LEU A 68 -42.44 27.89 -27.17
CA LEU A 68 -42.03 29.32 -27.10
C LEU A 68 -43.10 30.17 -26.34
N ASP A 69 -42.80 30.99 -25.31
CA ASP A 69 -41.49 31.41 -24.76
C ASP A 69 -41.62 32.12 -23.36
N HIS A 70 -40.47 32.54 -22.82
CA HIS A 70 -40.20 33.82 -22.14
C HIS A 70 -40.29 34.02 -20.60
N HIS A 71 -39.11 34.42 -20.09
CA HIS A 71 -38.84 35.52 -19.15
C HIS A 71 -39.11 35.40 -17.62
N LYS A 72 -37.99 35.51 -16.87
CA LYS A 72 -37.61 36.79 -16.23
C LYS A 72 -36.11 36.91 -15.94
N GLU A 73 -35.46 37.96 -16.46
CA GLU A 73 -34.14 38.41 -15.98
C GLU A 73 -34.26 39.27 -14.70
N LYS A 74 -33.18 39.35 -13.91
CA LYS A 74 -32.69 40.66 -13.44
C LYS A 74 -31.20 40.69 -13.05
N LYS A 75 -30.51 41.65 -13.67
CA LYS A 75 -29.17 42.23 -13.43
C LYS A 75 -28.80 42.31 -11.93
N GLY A 76 -27.55 42.19 -11.48
CA GLY A 76 -26.25 42.09 -12.16
C GLY A 76 -25.20 43.09 -11.62
N ARG A 77 -23.91 42.73 -11.51
CA ARG A 77 -22.83 43.67 -11.09
C ARG A 77 -21.48 43.35 -11.76
N LYS A 78 -20.93 44.32 -12.52
CA LYS A 78 -19.59 44.26 -13.14
C LYS A 78 -18.52 44.95 -12.28
N ARG A 79 -17.28 44.46 -12.28
CA ARG A 79 -16.07 45.26 -11.98
C ARG A 79 -14.97 45.01 -13.03
N ARG A 80 -14.04 45.95 -13.17
CA ARG A 80 -13.23 46.18 -14.39
C ARG A 80 -11.91 45.40 -14.43
N ARG A 81 -11.48 45.05 -15.65
CA ARG A 81 -10.11 44.60 -16.01
C ARG A 81 -9.03 45.58 -15.52
N ARG A 82 -7.81 45.08 -15.30
CA ARG A 82 -6.56 45.78 -15.65
C ARG A 82 -5.73 44.89 -16.59
N ARG A 83 -5.19 45.47 -17.66
CA ARG A 83 -4.22 44.86 -18.59
C ARG A 83 -3.00 45.78 -18.68
N ARG A 84 -1.81 45.19 -18.61
CA ARG A 84 -0.54 45.59 -19.25
C ARG A 84 -0.01 44.25 -19.83
N GLY A 85 0.46 44.12 -21.07
CA GLY A 85 1.51 44.90 -21.74
C GLY A 85 2.84 44.15 -21.53
N ARG A 86 3.61 43.73 -22.53
CA ARG A 86 3.64 44.04 -23.98
C ARG A 86 4.24 42.84 -24.77
N GLN A 87 4.18 42.82 -26.10
CA GLN A 87 4.66 41.72 -26.96
C GLN A 87 6.17 41.75 -27.23
N LYS A 88 6.78 40.58 -27.48
CA LYS A 88 7.29 40.19 -28.83
C LYS A 88 7.74 38.71 -28.88
N PRO A 89 7.44 37.95 -29.95
CA PRO A 89 8.03 36.64 -30.24
C PRO A 89 9.13 36.70 -31.33
N ALA A 90 9.99 35.69 -31.34
CA ALA A 90 10.86 35.26 -32.45
C ALA A 90 11.45 33.88 -32.07
N ALA A 91 11.81 32.98 -32.98
CA ALA A 91 11.35 32.75 -34.36
C ALA A 91 11.75 31.30 -34.72
N GLU A 92 11.01 30.63 -35.60
CA GLU A 92 11.38 29.29 -36.08
C GLU A 92 12.47 29.38 -37.16
N ALA A 93 13.42 28.46 -37.12
CA ALA A 93 14.31 28.11 -38.23
C ALA A 93 14.66 26.62 -38.09
N SER A 94 14.61 25.86 -39.18
CA SER A 94 14.67 24.39 -39.15
C SER A 94 15.32 23.82 -40.41
N VAL A 95 15.90 22.61 -40.28
CA VAL A 95 16.39 21.73 -41.37
C VAL A 95 17.67 22.26 -42.09
N PRO A 96 18.58 21.41 -42.64
CA PRO A 96 18.65 19.95 -42.65
C PRO A 96 19.85 19.36 -41.86
N ALA A 97 19.93 18.02 -41.84
CA ALA A 97 21.12 17.26 -41.45
C ALA A 97 22.11 17.10 -42.63
N GLY A 98 23.37 16.75 -42.33
CA GLY A 98 24.41 16.51 -43.34
C GLY A 98 25.67 15.84 -42.77
N GLU A 99 25.71 14.51 -42.91
CA GLU A 99 26.88 13.63 -43.10
C GLU A 99 28.11 13.63 -42.15
N SER A 100 28.64 12.42 -41.98
CA SER A 100 29.95 12.03 -41.43
C SER A 100 30.31 10.68 -42.09
N PRO A 101 31.57 10.19 -42.09
CA PRO A 101 32.80 10.70 -41.48
C PRO A 101 33.92 10.93 -42.52
N PRO A 102 35.21 11.01 -42.12
CA PRO A 102 36.05 9.79 -42.21
C PRO A 102 36.96 9.56 -40.99
N THR A 103 37.73 8.45 -41.01
CA THR A 103 38.53 7.94 -39.88
C THR A 103 40.05 8.13 -40.06
N LYS A 104 40.80 8.22 -38.93
CA LYS A 104 41.98 7.37 -38.62
C LYS A 104 42.76 7.75 -37.33
N ASN A 105 42.93 6.74 -36.48
CA ASN A 105 44.12 6.31 -35.70
C ASN A 105 45.03 7.29 -34.91
N ALA A 106 45.06 7.05 -33.59
CA ALA A 106 46.23 6.77 -32.73
C ALA A 106 47.34 7.83 -32.45
N ALA A 107 47.47 8.20 -31.16
CA ALA A 107 48.65 7.93 -30.32
C ALA A 107 48.40 8.30 -28.83
N GLU A 108 49.09 7.64 -27.88
CA GLU A 108 49.28 8.13 -26.49
C GLU A 108 50.45 9.14 -26.44
N PRO A 109 50.62 9.99 -25.39
CA PRO A 109 51.36 9.51 -24.20
C PRO A 109 51.07 10.18 -22.82
N VAL A 110 51.21 9.37 -21.76
CA VAL A 110 51.83 9.70 -20.44
C VAL A 110 51.10 10.63 -19.42
N VAL A 111 51.35 10.31 -18.14
CA VAL A 111 50.74 10.86 -16.90
C VAL A 111 51.67 11.88 -16.21
N PRO A 112 51.12 12.88 -15.47
CA PRO A 112 51.76 13.26 -14.22
C PRO A 112 50.82 13.56 -13.02
N GLY A 113 51.24 13.10 -11.84
CA GLY A 113 51.18 13.86 -10.56
C GLY A 113 49.83 14.13 -9.87
N SER A 114 49.56 13.43 -8.77
CA SER A 114 48.45 13.76 -7.84
C SER A 114 48.90 14.62 -6.64
N PRO A 115 48.10 15.63 -6.18
CA PRO A 115 48.37 16.36 -4.94
C PRO A 115 47.58 15.80 -3.74
N GLN A 116 48.28 15.37 -2.69
CA GLN A 116 47.68 14.90 -1.43
C GLN A 116 46.99 16.03 -0.65
N ARG A 117 45.75 15.84 -0.20
CA ARG A 117 45.04 16.81 0.65
C ARG A 117 45.06 16.41 2.14
N ARG A 118 45.90 17.10 2.93
CA ARG A 118 46.20 16.79 4.34
C ARG A 118 44.99 16.84 5.29
N LYS A 119 44.90 15.86 6.21
CA LYS A 119 43.96 15.83 7.35
C LYS A 119 44.30 16.94 8.36
N ARG A 120 43.30 17.74 8.78
CA ARG A 120 43.43 18.72 9.88
C ARG A 120 42.95 18.13 11.21
N ARG A 121 43.88 17.71 12.08
CA ARG A 121 43.63 17.56 13.53
C ARG A 121 43.57 18.95 14.18
N ARG A 122 42.62 19.20 15.08
CA ARG A 122 42.68 20.34 16.02
C ARG A 122 43.25 19.86 17.36
N GLY A 123 44.25 20.56 17.87
CA GLY A 123 44.96 20.20 19.11
C GLY A 123 44.26 20.66 20.39
N ARG A 124 44.51 19.92 21.47
CA ARG A 124 44.03 20.18 22.84
C ARG A 124 45.09 20.99 23.59
N LYS A 125 44.79 22.21 24.05
CA LYS A 125 45.70 23.01 24.90
C LYS A 125 45.44 22.76 26.39
N LYS A 126 46.51 22.59 27.16
CA LYS A 126 46.59 22.87 28.61
C LYS A 126 47.32 24.22 28.81
N PRO A 127 47.18 24.88 29.97
CA PRO A 127 48.25 25.62 30.62
C PRO A 127 48.80 24.86 31.85
N HIS A 128 49.82 25.43 32.52
CA HIS A 128 50.66 24.74 33.49
C HIS A 128 50.24 24.92 34.96
N VAL A 129 50.82 24.08 35.81
CA VAL A 129 50.86 24.21 37.28
C VAL A 129 52.10 25.01 37.68
N HIS A 130 52.01 25.81 38.75
CA HIS A 130 53.14 26.26 39.56
C HIS A 130 52.86 25.94 41.04
N VAL A 131 53.92 25.75 41.84
CA VAL A 131 53.83 25.31 43.24
C VAL A 131 54.69 26.19 44.14
N SER A 132 54.05 26.80 45.14
CA SER A 132 54.60 27.26 46.43
C SER A 132 53.42 27.70 47.31
N GLY A 133 53.32 27.40 48.60
CA GLY A 133 54.12 26.50 49.44
C GLY A 133 54.74 27.19 50.64
N GLN A 134 53.97 27.40 51.72
CA GLN A 134 54.42 27.48 53.13
C GLN A 134 53.24 27.57 54.10
N ASP A 135 53.52 27.34 55.39
CA ASP A 135 52.56 26.98 56.45
C ASP A 135 52.06 28.16 57.29
N ALA A 136 50.87 28.02 57.90
CA ALA A 136 50.58 28.44 59.28
C ALA A 136 49.15 28.06 59.74
N THR A 137 49.02 27.65 61.01
CA THR A 137 47.77 27.52 61.78
C THR A 137 47.99 28.12 63.18
N PRO A 138 46.97 28.25 64.05
CA PRO A 138 45.55 28.55 63.84
C PRO A 138 45.11 29.84 64.57
N GLY A 139 43.92 30.38 64.26
CA GLY A 139 43.34 31.55 64.96
C GLY A 139 41.87 31.35 65.36
N ILE A 140 41.59 31.35 66.67
CA ILE A 140 40.23 31.15 67.21
C ILE A 140 39.49 32.49 67.32
N ARG A 141 38.26 32.56 66.76
CA ARG A 141 37.18 33.44 67.25
C ARG A 141 35.83 32.73 67.18
N GLN A 142 34.95 33.04 68.13
CA GLN A 142 33.70 32.31 68.36
C GLN A 142 32.47 32.98 67.72
N SER A 143 31.43 32.14 67.55
CA SER A 143 30.00 32.46 67.64
C SER A 143 29.40 33.65 66.86
N ALA A 144 28.62 33.32 65.83
CA ALA A 144 27.25 33.81 65.72
C ALA A 144 26.35 32.67 65.16
N SER A 145 25.22 32.39 65.79
CA SER A 145 24.36 31.24 65.47
C SER A 145 23.26 31.60 64.47
N VAL A 146 23.20 30.89 63.34
CA VAL A 146 22.01 30.87 62.46
C VAL A 146 21.73 29.42 62.09
N SER A 147 20.51 28.95 62.38
CA SER A 147 20.11 27.55 62.19
C SER A 147 20.12 27.14 60.71
N PRO A 148 20.56 25.91 60.37
CA PRO A 148 20.61 25.46 58.99
C PRO A 148 19.19 25.28 58.43
N LYS A 149 18.78 26.16 57.51
CA LYS A 149 17.65 25.87 56.63
C LYS A 149 18.05 24.72 55.72
N SER A 150 17.39 23.59 55.87
CA SER A 150 17.57 22.45 54.97
C SER A 150 17.30 22.88 53.52
N PRO A 151 18.20 22.60 52.57
CA PRO A 151 17.86 22.72 51.17
C PRO A 151 16.88 21.59 50.87
N THR A 152 15.58 21.91 50.92
CA THR A 152 14.56 21.10 50.27
C THR A 152 14.78 21.20 48.77
N GLU A 153 15.71 20.38 48.27
CA GLU A 153 15.83 20.07 46.86
C GLU A 153 14.51 19.42 46.42
N ALA A 154 13.58 20.28 46.03
CA ALA A 154 12.46 19.94 45.18
C ALA A 154 13.05 19.53 43.83
N THR A 155 13.58 18.31 43.80
CA THR A 155 13.88 17.52 42.62
C THR A 155 12.55 17.31 41.91
N SER A 156 12.11 18.35 41.21
CA SER A 156 10.95 18.34 40.34
C SER A 156 11.27 17.32 39.27
N GLY A 157 10.84 16.08 39.53
CA GLY A 157 11.13 14.91 38.72
C GLY A 157 10.61 15.18 37.33
N ARG A 158 11.49 15.70 36.48
CA ARG A 158 11.22 15.91 35.07
C ARG A 158 11.23 14.53 34.46
N GLU A 159 10.11 13.82 34.65
CA GLU A 159 9.87 12.49 34.12
C GLU A 159 10.48 12.45 32.73
N LYS A 160 11.40 11.51 32.52
CA LYS A 160 11.92 11.23 31.19
C LYS A 160 10.74 10.64 30.43
N ARG A 161 9.89 11.52 29.90
CA ARG A 161 8.71 11.17 29.12
C ARG A 161 9.22 10.69 27.78
N TYR A 162 9.67 9.43 27.78
CA TYR A 162 10.15 8.73 26.61
C TYR A 162 9.08 8.87 25.53
N PRO A 163 9.46 9.11 24.26
CA PRO A 163 8.49 9.19 23.19
C PRO A 163 7.72 7.88 23.12
N ASP A 164 6.40 7.94 23.32
CA ASP A 164 5.50 6.81 23.19
C ASP A 164 5.63 6.21 21.78
N TYR A 165 6.39 5.13 21.64
CA TYR A 165 6.58 4.46 20.36
C TYR A 165 5.39 3.56 20.06
N TYR A 166 4.86 3.67 18.85
CA TYR A 166 3.85 2.78 18.30
C TYR A 166 4.47 1.97 17.17
N ALA A 167 4.07 0.71 17.02
CA ALA A 167 4.53 -0.14 15.93
C ALA A 167 3.38 -0.78 15.15
N ALA A 168 3.53 -0.82 13.83
CA ALA A 168 2.64 -1.53 12.92
C ALA A 168 3.45 -2.48 12.05
N LEU A 169 3.04 -3.75 11.99
CA LEU A 169 3.66 -4.79 11.17
C LEU A 169 2.63 -5.34 10.19
N ASP A 170 2.95 -5.35 8.89
CA ASP A 170 2.20 -6.10 7.87
C ASP A 170 2.99 -7.33 7.40
N LEU A 171 2.32 -8.47 7.36
CA LEU A 171 2.79 -9.69 6.71
C LEU A 171 1.82 -10.03 5.57
N GLY A 172 2.12 -9.47 4.40
CA GLY A 172 1.35 -9.69 3.18
C GLY A 172 1.96 -10.76 2.27
N THR A 173 1.20 -11.11 1.23
CA THR A 173 1.54 -12.16 0.24
C THR A 173 2.93 -12.02 -0.37
N ASN A 174 3.44 -10.79 -0.56
CA ASN A 174 4.77 -10.55 -1.13
C ASN A 174 5.81 -10.03 -0.11
N ASN A 175 5.39 -9.19 0.84
CA ASN A 175 6.29 -8.45 1.73
C ASN A 175 5.96 -8.67 3.21
N CYS A 176 7.01 -8.75 4.04
CA CYS A 176 6.92 -8.49 5.47
C CYS A 176 7.50 -7.09 5.73
N ARG A 177 6.76 -6.24 6.45
CA ARG A 177 7.14 -4.85 6.73
C ARG A 177 6.81 -4.46 8.16
N LEU A 178 7.67 -3.65 8.77
CA LEU A 178 7.50 -3.05 10.09
C LEU A 178 7.71 -1.54 10.01
N LEU A 179 6.89 -0.78 10.73
CA LEU A 179 7.02 0.67 10.89
C LEU A 179 6.88 1.03 12.37
N VAL A 180 7.92 1.64 12.95
CA VAL A 180 7.91 2.16 14.32
C VAL A 180 7.92 3.68 14.26
N ALA A 181 6.98 4.32 14.95
CA ALA A 181 6.78 5.76 14.91
C ALA A 181 6.47 6.37 16.29
N THR A 182 6.63 7.69 16.40
CA THR A 182 6.19 8.49 17.55
C THR A 182 5.23 9.58 17.07
N PRO A 183 4.12 9.88 17.77
CA PRO A 183 3.25 11.00 17.43
C PRO A 183 4.01 12.34 17.51
N THR A 184 3.56 13.33 16.72
CA THR A 184 4.14 14.69 16.70
C THR A 184 3.08 15.79 16.80
N ARG A 185 2.64 16.36 15.67
CA ARG A 185 1.52 17.31 15.61
C ARG A 185 0.18 16.56 15.50
N PRO A 186 -0.98 17.20 15.73
CA PRO A 186 -2.29 16.55 15.57
C PRO A 186 -2.46 15.90 14.19
N GLY A 187 -2.72 14.59 14.16
CA GLY A 187 -2.83 13.81 12.91
C GLY A 187 -1.49 13.56 12.20
N GLN A 188 -0.35 13.70 12.90
CA GLN A 188 0.98 13.47 12.34
C GLN A 188 1.85 12.66 13.31
N PHE A 189 2.70 11.80 12.75
CA PHE A 189 3.74 11.06 13.45
C PHE A 189 5.08 11.20 12.70
N ARG A 190 6.17 10.82 13.36
CA ARG A 190 7.51 10.70 12.78
C ARG A 190 7.93 9.24 12.83
N VAL A 191 8.33 8.69 11.69
CA VAL A 191 8.97 7.37 11.61
C VAL A 191 10.31 7.41 12.33
N VAL A 192 10.58 6.38 13.13
CA VAL A 192 11.77 6.24 13.99
C VAL A 192 12.56 4.99 13.62
N ASP A 193 11.87 3.93 13.20
CA ASP A 193 12.45 2.72 12.64
C ASP A 193 11.54 2.19 11.53
N SER A 194 12.13 1.46 10.59
CA SER A 194 11.39 0.72 9.58
C SER A 194 12.16 -0.53 9.13
N PHE A 195 11.42 -1.44 8.52
CA PHE A 195 11.93 -2.64 7.88
C PHE A 195 10.96 -3.04 6.76
N SER A 196 11.50 -3.58 5.67
CA SER A 196 10.72 -4.16 4.58
C SER A 196 11.60 -5.21 3.92
N ARG A 197 11.11 -6.45 3.87
CA ARG A 197 11.77 -7.58 3.18
C ARG A 197 10.74 -8.22 2.25
N ILE A 198 11.16 -8.54 1.04
CA ILE A 198 10.37 -9.39 0.15
C ILE A 198 10.52 -10.82 0.66
N VAL A 199 9.38 -11.48 0.86
CA VAL A 199 9.30 -12.83 1.44
C VAL A 199 8.57 -13.80 0.51
N ARG A 200 7.75 -13.31 -0.43
CA ARG A 200 6.91 -14.12 -1.34
C ARG A 200 6.17 -15.24 -0.59
N LEU A 201 5.46 -14.86 0.48
CA LEU A 201 4.78 -15.79 1.39
C LEU A 201 3.73 -16.64 0.68
N GLY A 202 2.98 -16.04 -0.26
CA GLY A 202 1.94 -16.73 -1.02
C GLY A 202 2.40 -17.30 -2.36
N GLU A 203 3.69 -17.56 -2.58
CA GLU A 203 4.15 -18.17 -3.84
C GLU A 203 3.58 -19.59 -4.01
N GLY A 204 2.99 -19.87 -5.16
CA GLY A 204 2.32 -21.13 -5.47
C GLY A 204 0.99 -21.36 -4.74
N LEU A 205 0.60 -20.50 -3.79
CA LEU A 205 -0.60 -20.65 -2.96
C LEU A 205 -1.88 -20.77 -3.81
N SER A 206 -1.93 -20.02 -4.91
CA SER A 206 -3.01 -20.05 -5.92
C SER A 206 -3.27 -21.44 -6.53
N ARG A 207 -2.26 -22.31 -6.52
CA ARG A 207 -2.26 -23.67 -7.11
C ARG A 207 -2.25 -24.78 -6.06
N THR A 208 -1.80 -24.51 -4.84
CA THR A 208 -1.61 -25.53 -3.78
C THR A 208 -2.59 -25.44 -2.62
N GLY A 209 -3.26 -24.30 -2.41
CA GLY A 209 -4.06 -24.04 -1.21
C GLY A 209 -3.26 -23.88 0.09
N ARG A 210 -1.92 -24.00 0.03
CA ARG A 210 -1.03 -24.09 1.20
C ARG A 210 0.23 -23.23 1.03
N LEU A 211 0.67 -22.60 2.12
CA LEU A 211 1.96 -21.92 2.22
C LEU A 211 3.10 -22.95 2.14
N SER A 212 4.15 -22.64 1.38
CA SER A 212 5.32 -23.53 1.25
C SER A 212 6.30 -23.35 2.42
N GLU A 213 7.00 -24.42 2.82
CA GLU A 213 8.02 -24.37 3.87
C GLU A 213 9.13 -23.33 3.57
N ALA A 214 9.54 -23.20 2.30
CA ALA A 214 10.50 -22.18 1.89
C ALA A 214 9.97 -20.75 2.12
N ALA A 215 8.72 -20.50 1.77
CA ALA A 215 8.08 -19.20 1.95
C ALA A 215 7.84 -18.86 3.43
N MET A 216 7.37 -19.84 4.21
CA MET A 216 7.20 -19.72 5.66
C MET A 216 8.53 -19.45 6.37
N GLY A 217 9.59 -20.21 6.05
CA GLY A 217 10.94 -19.98 6.60
C GLY A 217 11.49 -18.58 6.27
N ARG A 218 11.36 -18.11 5.02
CA ARG A 218 11.77 -16.75 4.65
C ARG A 218 10.98 -15.66 5.38
N ALA A 219 9.71 -15.90 5.68
CA ALA A 219 8.87 -15.00 6.45
C ALA A 219 9.24 -14.99 7.94
N VAL A 220 9.43 -16.17 8.56
CA VAL A 220 9.93 -16.28 9.95
C VAL A 220 11.26 -15.55 10.14
N GLU A 221 12.21 -15.70 9.23
CA GLU A 221 13.49 -14.98 9.28
C GLU A 221 13.36 -13.46 9.04
N ALA A 222 12.27 -13.00 8.40
CA ALA A 222 11.95 -11.57 8.36
C ALA A 222 11.35 -11.09 9.69
N LEU A 223 10.51 -11.92 10.31
CA LEU A 223 9.82 -11.63 11.57
C LEU A 223 10.76 -11.65 12.78
N LYS A 224 11.81 -12.48 12.78
CA LYS A 224 12.91 -12.42 13.78
C LYS A 224 13.61 -11.06 13.78
N ILE A 225 13.87 -10.47 12.60
CA ILE A 225 14.43 -9.10 12.49
C ILE A 225 13.41 -8.04 12.99
N CYS A 226 12.12 -8.25 12.76
CA CYS A 226 11.06 -7.38 13.30
C CYS A 226 11.00 -7.45 14.84
N ARG A 227 11.06 -8.64 15.43
CA ARG A 227 11.12 -8.88 16.89
C ARG A 227 12.27 -8.09 17.51
N ASP A 228 13.47 -8.18 16.96
CA ASP A 228 14.66 -7.53 17.51
C ASP A 228 14.53 -5.99 17.47
N LYS A 229 13.95 -5.45 16.38
CA LYS A 229 13.62 -4.01 16.25
C LYS A 229 12.54 -3.53 17.24
N LEU A 230 11.59 -4.39 17.59
CA LEU A 230 10.56 -4.12 18.59
C LEU A 230 11.15 -4.15 20.00
N GLN A 231 11.93 -5.19 20.34
CA GLN A 231 12.57 -5.35 21.66
C GLN A 231 13.59 -4.25 21.97
N ALA A 232 14.27 -3.69 20.96
CA ALA A 232 15.20 -2.58 21.14
C ALA A 232 14.56 -1.24 21.59
N ARG A 233 13.23 -1.18 21.80
CA ARG A 233 12.48 0.05 22.06
C ARG A 233 11.34 -0.20 23.05
N GLN A 234 11.03 0.79 23.90
CA GLN A 234 9.81 0.78 24.70
C GLN A 234 8.60 1.10 23.83
N ILE A 235 8.02 0.08 23.20
CA ILE A 235 6.80 0.18 22.40
C ILE A 235 5.61 0.28 23.37
N ARG A 236 4.88 1.40 23.32
CA ARG A 236 3.66 1.63 24.09
C ARG A 236 2.52 0.72 23.63
N ARG A 237 2.36 0.59 22.31
CA ARG A 237 1.29 -0.19 21.67
C ARG A 237 1.73 -0.65 20.30
N MET A 238 1.42 -1.90 19.96
CA MET A 238 1.63 -2.45 18.63
C MET A 238 0.42 -3.22 18.14
N ARG A 239 0.31 -3.36 16.82
CA ARG A 239 -0.63 -4.25 16.14
C ARG A 239 0.12 -4.91 14.99
N LEU A 240 0.12 -6.23 14.97
CA LEU A 240 0.88 -7.06 14.03
C LEU A 240 -0.14 -7.90 13.27
N ILE A 241 -0.20 -7.77 11.94
CA ILE A 241 -1.26 -8.39 11.13
C ILE A 241 -0.68 -9.25 10.00
N ALA A 242 -1.42 -10.28 9.63
CA ALA A 242 -1.24 -11.07 8.42
C ALA A 242 -2.47 -10.95 7.51
N THR A 243 -2.25 -10.89 6.20
CA THR A 243 -3.31 -10.57 5.21
C THR A 243 -3.65 -11.76 4.31
N GLU A 244 -4.08 -11.53 3.06
CA GLU A 244 -4.68 -12.53 2.15
C GLU A 244 -3.93 -13.87 2.07
N ALA A 245 -2.59 -13.90 2.13
CA ALA A 245 -1.84 -15.15 2.09
C ALA A 245 -2.10 -16.08 3.28
N CYS A 246 -2.14 -15.56 4.52
CA CYS A 246 -2.48 -16.37 5.68
C CYS A 246 -4.00 -16.63 5.77
N ARG A 247 -4.82 -15.72 5.24
CA ARG A 247 -6.28 -15.86 5.20
C ARG A 247 -6.77 -16.92 4.20
N ALA A 248 -6.07 -17.09 3.07
CA ALA A 248 -6.46 -18.00 1.99
C ALA A 248 -5.79 -19.38 2.06
N ALA A 249 -4.81 -19.59 2.93
CA ALA A 249 -4.08 -20.85 3.05
C ALA A 249 -4.67 -21.76 4.14
N GLU A 250 -4.81 -23.06 3.84
CA GLU A 250 -5.26 -24.08 4.81
C GLU A 250 -4.38 -24.13 6.07
N ASN A 251 -3.05 -23.96 5.90
CA ASN A 251 -2.06 -23.90 6.97
C ASN A 251 -1.75 -22.47 7.45
N GLY A 252 -2.60 -21.49 7.15
CA GLY A 252 -2.42 -20.10 7.57
C GLY A 252 -2.33 -19.95 9.09
N THR A 253 -3.20 -20.61 9.85
CA THR A 253 -3.20 -20.58 11.32
C THR A 253 -2.01 -21.34 11.91
N GLU A 254 -1.70 -22.52 11.37
CA GLU A 254 -0.54 -23.35 11.73
C GLU A 254 0.77 -22.54 11.61
N PHE A 255 0.92 -21.81 10.51
CA PHE A 255 2.04 -20.90 10.28
C PHE A 255 2.12 -19.76 11.30
N LEU A 256 0.99 -19.17 11.72
CA LEU A 256 1.00 -18.11 12.73
C LEU A 256 1.34 -18.61 14.13
N GLU A 257 0.96 -19.83 14.49
CA GLU A 257 1.41 -20.46 15.74
C GLU A 257 2.92 -20.73 15.72
N ARG A 258 3.46 -21.24 14.60
CA ARG A 258 4.91 -21.34 14.40
C ARG A 258 5.62 -19.98 14.51
N VAL A 259 5.04 -18.91 13.95
CA VAL A 259 5.56 -17.53 14.10
C VAL A 259 5.54 -17.11 15.57
N ARG A 260 4.46 -17.37 16.32
CA ARG A 260 4.35 -17.10 17.75
C ARG A 260 5.45 -17.82 18.54
N GLU A 261 5.77 -19.06 18.18
CA GLU A 261 6.78 -19.89 18.87
C GLU A 261 8.22 -19.49 18.52
N GLU A 262 8.55 -19.34 17.24
CA GLU A 262 9.91 -18.98 16.79
C GLU A 262 10.28 -17.50 17.06
N THR A 263 9.30 -16.62 17.29
CA THR A 263 9.54 -15.17 17.38
C THR A 263 8.92 -14.46 18.59
N GLY A 264 7.95 -15.06 19.27
CA GLY A 264 7.16 -14.40 20.33
C GLY A 264 6.20 -13.32 19.80
N LEU A 265 6.07 -13.16 18.48
CA LEU A 265 5.14 -12.20 17.86
C LEU A 265 3.79 -12.87 17.60
N ALA A 266 2.76 -12.47 18.35
CA ALA A 266 1.38 -12.79 18.01
C ALA A 266 0.89 -11.89 16.87
N LEU A 267 0.59 -12.49 15.73
CA LEU A 267 -0.04 -11.82 14.57
C LEU A 267 -1.51 -12.24 14.49
N GLU A 268 -2.40 -11.31 14.17
CA GLU A 268 -3.80 -11.63 13.85
C GLU A 268 -4.00 -11.71 12.33
N ILE A 269 -4.84 -12.63 11.86
CA ILE A 269 -5.35 -12.57 10.47
C ILE A 269 -6.41 -11.49 10.45
N VAL A 270 -6.17 -10.42 9.71
CA VAL A 270 -7.12 -9.32 9.56
C VAL A 270 -8.18 -9.66 8.51
N ASP A 271 -9.37 -9.07 8.62
CA ASP A 271 -10.42 -9.18 7.60
C ASP A 271 -10.27 -8.13 6.48
N ARG A 272 -10.92 -8.37 5.34
CA ARG A 272 -10.81 -7.53 4.14
C ARG A 272 -11.44 -6.13 4.30
N GLU A 273 -12.47 -5.97 5.13
CA GLU A 273 -13.03 -4.65 5.43
C GLU A 273 -12.00 -3.82 6.19
N THR A 274 -11.44 -4.40 7.25
CA THR A 274 -10.43 -3.77 8.09
C THR A 274 -9.19 -3.41 7.27
N GLU A 275 -8.76 -4.22 6.30
CA GLU A 275 -7.70 -3.83 5.37
C GLU A 275 -8.05 -2.58 4.54
N ALA A 276 -9.21 -2.56 3.87
CA ALA A 276 -9.67 -1.41 3.12
C ALA A 276 -9.80 -0.14 3.99
N ARG A 277 -10.40 -0.26 5.19
CA ARG A 277 -10.53 0.86 6.15
C ARG A 277 -9.18 1.38 6.63
N LEU A 278 -8.22 0.48 6.90
CA LEU A 278 -6.86 0.86 7.31
C LEU A 278 -6.08 1.54 6.17
N ALA A 279 -6.21 1.07 4.93
CA ALA A 279 -5.62 1.73 3.76
C ALA A 279 -6.14 3.18 3.61
N VAL A 280 -7.47 3.37 3.75
CA VAL A 280 -8.10 4.71 3.78
C VAL A 280 -7.60 5.56 4.94
N SER A 281 -7.50 5.01 6.16
CA SER A 281 -6.96 5.71 7.33
C SER A 281 -5.50 6.15 7.13
N GLY A 282 -4.66 5.30 6.52
CA GLY A 282 -3.24 5.61 6.24
C GLY A 282 -3.03 6.68 5.18
N CYS A 283 -3.87 6.70 4.14
CA CYS A 283 -3.83 7.70 3.07
C CYS A 283 -4.47 9.04 3.45
N SER A 284 -5.24 9.12 4.55
CA SER A 284 -6.06 10.27 4.94
C SER A 284 -5.38 11.65 4.83
N SER A 285 -4.09 11.72 5.11
CA SER A 285 -3.24 12.92 5.00
C SER A 285 -2.95 13.43 3.58
N LEU A 286 -3.32 12.68 2.53
CA LEU A 286 -3.12 12.99 1.11
C LEU A 286 -4.43 13.41 0.40
N VAL A 287 -5.58 13.28 1.06
CA VAL A 287 -6.87 13.79 0.56
C VAL A 287 -6.95 15.30 0.80
N GLY A 288 -7.33 16.04 -0.24
CA GLY A 288 -7.35 17.50 -0.25
C GLY A 288 -8.58 18.11 0.42
N ARG A 289 -8.58 19.43 0.57
CA ARG A 289 -9.80 20.21 0.92
C ARG A 289 -10.67 20.52 -0.30
N ASP A 290 -10.06 20.33 -1.47
CA ASP A 290 -10.52 20.43 -2.84
C ASP A 290 -10.94 19.06 -3.42
N THR A 291 -10.86 18.00 -2.61
CA THR A 291 -11.41 16.69 -2.96
C THR A 291 -12.89 16.63 -2.59
N ASP A 292 -13.74 16.43 -3.59
CA ASP A 292 -15.14 16.06 -3.38
C ASP A 292 -15.24 14.56 -3.04
N SER A 293 -14.60 13.71 -3.86
CA SER A 293 -14.64 12.26 -3.71
C SER A 293 -13.35 11.62 -4.24
N VAL A 294 -13.02 10.41 -3.79
CA VAL A 294 -11.82 9.66 -4.22
C VAL A 294 -12.10 8.17 -4.27
N VAL A 295 -11.61 7.50 -5.31
CA VAL A 295 -11.48 6.03 -5.33
C VAL A 295 -10.07 5.71 -4.86
N LEU A 296 -9.98 5.12 -3.67
CA LEU A 296 -8.73 4.71 -3.07
C LEU A 296 -8.51 3.22 -3.32
N PHE A 297 -7.27 2.82 -3.61
CA PHE A 297 -6.93 1.41 -3.75
C PHE A 297 -5.54 1.04 -3.23
N ASP A 298 -5.43 -0.16 -2.65
CA ASP A 298 -4.17 -0.82 -2.30
C ASP A 298 -4.01 -2.04 -3.23
N ILE A 299 -2.97 -2.05 -4.07
CA ILE A 299 -2.67 -3.21 -4.91
C ILE A 299 -1.68 -4.09 -4.14
N GLY A 300 -2.23 -5.14 -3.52
CA GLY A 300 -1.51 -6.11 -2.73
C GLY A 300 -0.84 -7.20 -3.59
N GLY A 301 -0.33 -8.23 -2.91
CA GLY A 301 0.25 -9.40 -3.58
C GLY A 301 -0.78 -10.46 -3.96
N GLY A 302 -1.72 -10.78 -3.06
CA GLY A 302 -2.78 -11.77 -3.30
C GLY A 302 -4.16 -11.17 -3.55
N SER A 303 -4.46 -10.05 -2.89
CA SER A 303 -5.69 -9.26 -3.06
C SER A 303 -5.38 -7.84 -3.52
N SER A 304 -6.43 -7.11 -3.89
CA SER A 304 -6.42 -5.65 -4.10
C SER A 304 -7.67 -5.04 -3.50
N GLU A 305 -7.50 -4.13 -2.54
CA GLU A 305 -8.58 -3.47 -1.82
C GLU A 305 -8.97 -2.16 -2.54
N ILE A 306 -10.26 -1.91 -2.72
CA ILE A 306 -10.79 -0.68 -3.30
C ILE A 306 -11.85 -0.08 -2.36
N ALA A 307 -11.75 1.22 -2.09
CA ALA A 307 -12.71 1.96 -1.28
C ALA A 307 -13.17 3.23 -2.00
N LEU A 308 -14.48 3.39 -2.15
CA LEU A 308 -15.11 4.58 -2.69
C LEU A 308 -15.40 5.52 -1.54
N VAL A 309 -14.89 6.76 -1.59
CA VAL A 309 -14.93 7.70 -0.47
C VAL A 309 -15.55 9.03 -0.90
N ASP A 310 -16.67 9.43 -0.29
CA ASP A 310 -17.29 10.75 -0.54
C ASP A 310 -17.03 11.71 0.62
N VAL A 311 -16.28 12.77 0.33
CA VAL A 311 -15.73 13.72 1.29
C VAL A 311 -16.62 14.96 1.41
N LYS A 312 -17.25 15.36 0.29
CA LYS A 312 -17.92 16.66 0.09
C LYS A 312 -18.88 17.08 1.19
N ASP A 313 -19.85 16.22 1.51
CA ASP A 313 -21.01 16.56 2.36
C ASP A 313 -20.98 15.89 3.76
N ARG A 314 -19.95 15.07 4.05
CA ARG A 314 -19.82 14.30 5.30
C ARG A 314 -18.98 15.04 6.35
N ARG A 315 -19.35 14.91 7.64
CA ARG A 315 -18.78 15.68 8.76
C ARG A 315 -17.82 14.92 9.69
N SER A 316 -17.36 13.71 9.34
CA SER A 316 -16.39 13.00 10.20
C SER A 316 -15.00 13.64 10.14
N ARG A 317 -14.15 13.23 11.07
CA ARG A 317 -12.72 13.57 11.14
C ARG A 317 -11.79 12.40 10.81
N ARG A 318 -12.36 11.21 10.54
CA ARG A 318 -11.63 10.01 10.10
C ARG A 318 -12.08 9.70 8.67
N LEU A 319 -11.15 9.61 7.72
CA LEU A 319 -11.50 9.38 6.32
C LEU A 319 -12.22 8.03 6.10
N ALA A 320 -11.94 7.00 6.91
CA ALA A 320 -12.62 5.71 6.81
C ALA A 320 -14.13 5.77 7.12
N ASP A 321 -14.64 6.85 7.73
CA ASP A 321 -16.08 7.06 7.96
C ASP A 321 -16.76 7.76 6.75
N HIS A 322 -15.97 8.13 5.73
CA HIS A 322 -16.43 8.70 4.46
C HIS A 322 -16.55 7.65 3.35
N ILE A 323 -16.20 6.39 3.63
CA ILE A 323 -16.43 5.27 2.72
C ILE A 323 -17.94 5.17 2.44
N VAL A 324 -18.30 5.11 1.15
CA VAL A 324 -19.67 4.89 0.66
C VAL A 324 -19.90 3.46 0.20
N ALA A 325 -18.84 2.78 -0.26
CA ALA A 325 -18.79 1.35 -0.55
C ALA A 325 -17.32 0.89 -0.64
N TRP A 326 -17.05 -0.41 -0.50
CA TRP A 326 -15.72 -0.98 -0.63
C TRP A 326 -15.78 -2.42 -1.17
N THR A 327 -14.67 -2.91 -1.70
CA THR A 327 -14.47 -4.31 -2.07
C THR A 327 -13.00 -4.71 -1.89
N SER A 328 -12.73 -6.02 -1.84
CA SER A 328 -11.39 -6.59 -1.90
C SER A 328 -11.42 -7.70 -2.94
N LEU A 329 -10.75 -7.46 -4.06
CA LEU A 329 -10.64 -8.44 -5.14
C LEU A 329 -9.64 -9.50 -4.72
N GLN A 330 -9.95 -10.78 -4.98
CA GLN A 330 -9.00 -11.88 -4.78
C GLN A 330 -7.99 -11.98 -5.93
N VAL A 331 -7.43 -10.84 -6.32
CA VAL A 331 -6.35 -10.71 -7.30
C VAL A 331 -5.38 -9.62 -6.85
N GLY A 332 -4.09 -9.92 -6.90
CA GLY A 332 -2.99 -9.00 -6.62
C GLY A 332 -1.81 -9.31 -7.52
N VAL A 333 -0.68 -8.60 -7.36
CA VAL A 333 0.42 -8.71 -8.33
C VAL A 333 1.05 -10.10 -8.42
N VAL A 334 1.02 -10.89 -7.33
CA VAL A 334 1.56 -12.26 -7.31
C VAL A 334 0.56 -13.21 -7.96
N THR A 335 -0.69 -13.23 -7.51
CA THR A 335 -1.70 -14.17 -8.03
C THR A 335 -2.02 -13.93 -9.51
N LEU A 336 -1.95 -12.68 -9.99
CA LEU A 336 -2.09 -12.38 -11.42
C LEU A 336 -0.84 -12.74 -12.24
N SER A 337 0.36 -12.49 -11.70
CA SER A 337 1.63 -12.89 -12.33
C SER A 337 1.78 -14.41 -12.43
N GLU A 338 1.31 -15.17 -11.45
CA GLU A 338 1.29 -16.63 -11.47
C GLU A 338 0.31 -17.19 -12.52
N LYS A 339 -0.84 -16.54 -12.70
CA LYS A 339 -1.90 -16.98 -13.62
C LYS A 339 -1.57 -16.75 -15.11
N PHE A 340 -0.83 -15.69 -15.44
CA PHE A 340 -0.63 -15.22 -16.82
C PHE A 340 0.85 -15.13 -17.25
N ASP A 341 1.78 -15.64 -16.45
CA ASP A 341 3.23 -15.44 -16.57
C ASP A 341 3.68 -13.96 -16.68
N GLY A 342 3.83 -13.33 -15.51
CA GLY A 342 4.40 -11.98 -15.39
C GLY A 342 5.83 -11.80 -15.95
N ARG A 343 6.55 -12.88 -16.28
CA ARG A 343 7.86 -12.78 -16.93
C ARG A 343 7.71 -12.41 -18.41
N HIS A 344 6.89 -13.14 -19.16
CA HIS A 344 6.78 -13.06 -20.62
C HIS A 344 5.47 -12.42 -21.11
N VAL A 345 5.07 -11.31 -20.47
CA VAL A 345 3.89 -10.52 -20.82
C VAL A 345 4.04 -9.85 -22.19
N SER A 346 3.22 -10.26 -23.16
CA SER A 346 3.00 -9.56 -24.43
C SER A 346 1.88 -8.51 -24.30
N PRO A 347 1.67 -7.62 -25.29
CA PRO A 347 0.53 -6.70 -25.29
C PRO A 347 -0.84 -7.40 -25.19
N GLN A 348 -0.97 -8.60 -25.75
CA GLN A 348 -2.20 -9.41 -25.61
C GLN A 348 -2.34 -9.93 -24.17
N VAL A 349 -1.28 -10.54 -23.61
CA VAL A 349 -1.31 -11.04 -22.22
C VAL A 349 -1.61 -9.90 -21.22
N PHE A 350 -1.12 -8.69 -21.48
CA PHE A 350 -1.46 -7.51 -20.68
C PHE A 350 -2.94 -7.11 -20.81
N ALA A 351 -3.51 -7.19 -22.00
CA ALA A 351 -4.95 -7.00 -22.20
C ALA A 351 -5.75 -8.08 -21.45
N ASP A 352 -5.38 -9.36 -21.58
CA ASP A 352 -6.05 -10.49 -20.91
C ASP A 352 -5.99 -10.36 -19.36
N MET A 353 -4.83 -9.95 -18.82
CA MET A 353 -4.64 -9.62 -17.40
C MET A 353 -5.58 -8.47 -16.96
N THR A 354 -5.69 -7.43 -17.78
CA THR A 354 -6.49 -6.23 -17.49
C THR A 354 -7.98 -6.53 -17.56
N ASP A 355 -8.42 -7.28 -18.57
CA ASP A 355 -9.80 -7.65 -18.81
C ASP A 355 -10.29 -8.60 -17.70
N TYR A 356 -9.45 -9.54 -17.24
CA TYR A 356 -9.76 -10.38 -16.07
C TYR A 356 -9.91 -9.55 -14.77
N ALA A 357 -9.03 -8.59 -14.51
CA ALA A 357 -9.17 -7.70 -13.36
C ALA A 357 -10.40 -6.76 -13.49
N THR A 358 -10.73 -6.34 -14.71
CA THR A 358 -11.93 -5.54 -15.04
C THR A 358 -13.21 -6.34 -14.81
N GLU A 359 -13.23 -7.63 -15.17
CA GLU A 359 -14.36 -8.53 -14.91
C GLU A 359 -14.65 -8.66 -13.41
N LEU A 360 -13.60 -8.84 -12.59
CA LEU A 360 -13.72 -8.88 -11.13
C LEU A 360 -14.23 -7.56 -10.54
N LEU A 361 -13.86 -6.40 -11.12
CA LEU A 361 -14.39 -5.10 -10.74
C LEU A 361 -15.86 -4.91 -11.16
N PHE A 362 -16.29 -5.43 -12.31
CA PHE A 362 -17.70 -5.34 -12.72
C PHE A 362 -18.63 -6.13 -11.79
N ARG A 363 -18.14 -7.20 -11.14
CA ARG A 363 -18.87 -7.96 -10.11
C ARG A 363 -19.08 -7.18 -8.79
N PHE A 364 -18.43 -6.03 -8.59
CA PHE A 364 -18.69 -5.15 -7.46
C PHE A 364 -19.94 -4.30 -7.73
N GLU A 365 -21.09 -4.73 -7.19
CA GLU A 365 -22.40 -4.09 -7.41
C GLU A 365 -22.42 -2.60 -7.06
N GLU A 366 -21.71 -2.20 -6.01
CA GLU A 366 -21.67 -0.81 -5.53
C GLU A 366 -20.63 0.08 -6.24
N ARG A 367 -19.94 -0.41 -7.29
CA ARG A 367 -18.93 0.36 -8.04
C ARG A 367 -19.43 1.73 -8.54
N ASP A 368 -20.73 1.82 -8.84
CA ASP A 368 -21.36 3.02 -9.42
C ASP A 368 -21.82 4.04 -8.35
N ARG A 369 -21.57 3.80 -7.06
CA ARG A 369 -21.87 4.73 -5.94
C ARG A 369 -21.28 6.14 -6.08
N LEU A 370 -20.28 6.32 -6.95
CA LEU A 370 -19.66 7.61 -7.26
C LEU A 370 -19.84 8.03 -8.73
N ALA A 371 -20.75 7.43 -9.51
CA ALA A 371 -20.91 7.70 -10.94
C ALA A 371 -21.07 9.21 -11.25
N ASP A 372 -21.92 9.92 -10.50
CA ASP A 372 -22.14 11.38 -10.60
C ASP A 372 -20.90 12.25 -10.26
N ARG A 373 -19.81 11.63 -9.82
CA ARG A 373 -18.53 12.28 -9.46
C ARG A 373 -17.40 11.93 -10.44
N VAL A 374 -17.49 10.82 -11.16
CA VAL A 374 -16.45 10.35 -12.09
C VAL A 374 -16.15 11.45 -13.13
N GLY A 375 -14.87 11.66 -13.43
CA GLY A 375 -14.41 12.72 -14.34
C GLY A 375 -14.54 14.18 -13.86
N MET A 376 -15.17 14.47 -12.70
CA MET A 376 -15.23 15.83 -12.14
C MET A 376 -13.86 16.32 -11.65
N GLU A 377 -13.69 17.65 -11.50
CA GLU A 377 -12.42 18.26 -11.06
C GLU A 377 -12.00 17.85 -9.65
N GLY A 378 -12.98 17.72 -8.73
CA GLY A 378 -12.79 17.27 -7.35
C GLY A 378 -12.70 15.75 -7.17
N PHE A 379 -12.74 14.97 -8.25
CA PHE A 379 -12.64 13.51 -8.26
C PHE A 379 -11.24 13.04 -8.70
N HIS A 380 -10.67 12.08 -7.97
CA HIS A 380 -9.40 11.48 -8.35
C HIS A 380 -9.27 10.01 -7.93
N LEU A 381 -8.29 9.33 -8.52
CA LEU A 381 -7.78 8.05 -8.03
C LEU A 381 -6.68 8.28 -7.00
N LEU A 382 -6.62 7.47 -5.94
CA LEU A 382 -5.50 7.46 -4.99
C LEU A 382 -5.02 6.02 -4.74
N GLY A 383 -3.89 5.68 -5.34
CA GLY A 383 -3.27 4.37 -5.20
C GLY A 383 -2.21 4.32 -4.11
N THR A 384 -2.01 3.15 -3.52
CA THR A 384 -0.88 2.86 -2.63
C THR A 384 -0.19 1.52 -2.95
N SER A 385 0.79 1.13 -2.12
CA SER A 385 1.62 -0.07 -2.25
C SER A 385 2.52 -0.08 -3.50
N GLY A 386 3.13 -1.24 -3.78
CA GLY A 386 4.31 -1.40 -4.63
C GLY A 386 4.11 -0.96 -6.07
N THR A 387 2.93 -1.18 -6.65
CA THR A 387 2.63 -0.88 -8.06
C THR A 387 2.82 0.61 -8.38
N VAL A 388 1.99 1.48 -7.80
CA VAL A 388 2.00 2.91 -8.13
C VAL A 388 3.25 3.62 -7.61
N THR A 389 3.84 3.15 -6.51
CA THR A 389 5.12 3.70 -6.00
C THR A 389 6.31 3.33 -6.89
N THR A 390 6.29 2.17 -7.54
CA THR A 390 7.27 1.79 -8.57
C THR A 390 7.06 2.59 -9.85
N LEU A 391 5.81 2.72 -10.32
CA LEU A 391 5.44 3.51 -11.50
C LEU A 391 5.89 4.97 -11.37
N ALA A 392 5.63 5.59 -10.21
CA ALA A 392 6.11 6.92 -9.87
C ALA A 392 7.64 7.03 -9.85
N GLY A 393 8.35 6.01 -9.38
CA GLY A 393 9.81 5.97 -9.41
C GLY A 393 10.40 5.95 -10.83
N ILE A 394 9.71 5.29 -11.76
CA ILE A 394 10.09 5.22 -13.18
C ILE A 394 9.73 6.53 -13.91
N HIS A 395 8.55 7.08 -13.65
CA HIS A 395 8.11 8.39 -14.18
C HIS A 395 9.05 9.52 -13.76
N LEU A 396 9.52 9.51 -12.51
CA LEU A 396 10.46 10.50 -11.96
C LEU A 396 11.94 10.22 -12.32
N ASP A 397 12.19 9.18 -13.13
CA ASP A 397 13.50 8.65 -13.55
C ASP A 397 14.51 8.58 -12.40
N LEU A 398 14.13 7.87 -11.32
CA LEU A 398 14.92 7.82 -10.10
C LEU A 398 16.10 6.84 -10.23
N PRO A 399 17.35 7.25 -9.94
CA PRO A 399 18.51 6.34 -9.91
C PRO A 399 18.48 5.36 -8.72
N LYS A 400 17.52 5.52 -7.81
CA LYS A 400 17.08 4.58 -6.77
C LYS A 400 15.79 5.12 -6.15
N TYR A 401 14.94 4.23 -5.62
CA TYR A 401 13.71 4.63 -4.95
C TYR A 401 13.93 5.67 -3.83
N ASP A 402 13.18 6.78 -3.86
CA ASP A 402 13.15 7.80 -2.81
C ASP A 402 11.71 8.21 -2.50
N ARG A 403 11.18 7.67 -1.40
CA ARG A 403 9.88 8.00 -0.81
C ARG A 403 9.57 9.51 -0.81
N ARG A 404 10.57 10.37 -0.58
CA ARG A 404 10.37 11.83 -0.45
C ARG A 404 10.02 12.52 -1.78
N ARG A 405 10.25 11.85 -2.92
CA ARG A 405 9.82 12.30 -4.25
C ARG A 405 8.54 11.61 -4.71
N VAL A 406 8.28 10.39 -4.25
CA VAL A 406 7.13 9.55 -4.65
C VAL A 406 5.87 9.81 -3.82
N ASP A 407 6.00 9.98 -2.52
CA ASP A 407 4.89 10.03 -1.56
C ASP A 407 4.07 11.33 -1.67
N GLY A 408 2.84 11.20 -2.17
CA GLY A 408 1.93 12.31 -2.44
C GLY A 408 2.04 12.91 -3.85
N LEU A 409 2.84 12.31 -4.74
CA LEU A 409 2.98 12.67 -6.16
C LEU A 409 1.61 12.63 -6.86
N TRP A 410 1.42 13.53 -7.84
CA TRP A 410 0.33 13.47 -8.81
C TRP A 410 0.89 13.03 -10.17
N MET A 411 0.15 12.19 -10.87
CA MET A 411 0.34 11.87 -12.29
C MET A 411 -0.98 12.11 -13.03
N THR A 412 -0.93 12.58 -14.27
CA THR A 412 -2.12 12.65 -15.14
C THR A 412 -2.50 11.28 -15.69
N SER A 413 -3.65 11.17 -16.37
CA SER A 413 -4.02 9.95 -17.10
C SER A 413 -2.94 9.58 -18.11
N GLU A 414 -2.55 10.55 -18.93
CA GLU A 414 -1.63 10.42 -20.06
C GLU A 414 -0.21 10.04 -19.60
N GLU A 415 0.21 10.49 -18.42
CA GLU A 415 1.48 10.08 -17.79
C GLU A 415 1.45 8.63 -17.31
N VAL A 416 0.30 8.11 -16.86
CA VAL A 416 0.13 6.68 -16.54
C VAL A 416 0.09 5.85 -17.82
N ASP A 417 -0.62 6.30 -18.86
CA ASP A 417 -0.65 5.65 -20.19
C ASP A 417 0.76 5.51 -20.77
N ALA A 418 1.55 6.60 -20.74
CA ALA A 418 2.94 6.60 -21.20
C ALA A 418 3.85 5.66 -20.39
N MET A 419 3.63 5.52 -19.07
CA MET A 419 4.42 4.59 -18.26
C MET A 419 4.01 3.13 -18.47
N ASN A 420 2.72 2.83 -18.66
CA ASN A 420 2.26 1.50 -19.05
C ASN A 420 2.87 1.08 -20.40
N ALA A 421 2.86 1.97 -21.40
CA ALA A 421 3.49 1.74 -22.69
C ALA A 421 5.03 1.55 -22.58
N ARG A 422 5.73 2.38 -21.79
CA ARG A 422 7.18 2.25 -21.53
C ARG A 422 7.51 0.90 -20.88
N LEU A 423 6.73 0.47 -19.89
CA LEU A 423 6.91 -0.83 -19.21
C LEU A 423 6.65 -2.03 -20.13
N LEU A 424 5.68 -1.93 -21.04
CA LEU A 424 5.39 -2.98 -22.03
C LEU A 424 6.44 -3.06 -23.15
N SER A 425 7.16 -1.97 -23.41
CA SER A 425 8.30 -1.98 -24.35
C SER A 425 9.56 -2.64 -23.79
N TRP A 426 9.63 -2.89 -22.47
CA TRP A 426 10.81 -3.46 -21.81
C TRP A 426 10.77 -4.98 -21.70
N SER A 427 11.85 -5.61 -22.17
CA SER A 427 12.18 -7.00 -21.88
C SER A 427 12.29 -7.26 -20.37
N PHE A 428 12.20 -8.53 -19.96
CA PHE A 428 12.33 -8.89 -18.55
C PHE A 428 13.65 -8.38 -17.93
N ASP A 429 14.77 -8.48 -18.66
CA ASP A 429 16.08 -8.09 -18.14
C ASP A 429 16.24 -6.56 -18.02
N GLU A 430 15.59 -5.77 -18.89
CA GLU A 430 15.47 -4.31 -18.71
C GLU A 430 14.61 -3.96 -17.48
N ARG A 431 13.54 -4.72 -17.22
CA ARG A 431 12.73 -4.57 -15.98
C ARG A 431 13.56 -4.94 -14.75
N VAL A 432 14.40 -5.97 -14.81
CA VAL A 432 15.36 -6.34 -13.74
C VAL A 432 16.40 -5.25 -13.50
N ALA A 433 16.95 -4.65 -14.57
CA ALA A 433 17.98 -3.63 -14.50
C ALA A 433 17.49 -2.27 -13.98
N ASN A 434 16.18 -2.00 -13.99
CA ASN A 434 15.62 -0.73 -13.55
C ASN A 434 15.78 -0.50 -12.02
N PRO A 435 16.40 0.60 -11.55
CA PRO A 435 16.66 0.85 -10.12
C PRO A 435 15.45 1.02 -9.20
N CYS A 436 14.22 1.08 -9.73
CA CYS A 436 12.98 1.13 -8.96
C CYS A 436 12.19 -0.18 -8.97
N ILE A 437 12.43 -1.07 -9.94
CA ILE A 437 11.79 -2.39 -10.04
C ILE A 437 12.67 -3.43 -9.33
N GLY A 438 13.86 -3.70 -9.88
CA GLY A 438 14.78 -4.75 -9.42
C GLY A 438 14.29 -6.19 -9.69
N ALA A 439 15.19 -7.16 -9.54
CA ALA A 439 14.92 -8.58 -9.80
C ALA A 439 13.66 -9.10 -9.07
N ASP A 440 13.49 -8.74 -7.80
CA ASP A 440 12.39 -9.21 -6.94
C ASP A 440 10.98 -8.77 -7.39
N ARG A 441 10.85 -7.90 -8.40
CA ARG A 441 9.56 -7.39 -8.92
C ARG A 441 9.42 -7.34 -10.44
N ALA A 442 10.44 -7.77 -11.21
CA ALA A 442 10.44 -7.64 -12.67
C ALA A 442 9.37 -8.50 -13.37
N ASP A 443 8.94 -9.56 -12.69
CA ASP A 443 7.78 -10.41 -12.97
C ASP A 443 6.45 -9.73 -12.53
N LEU A 444 6.43 -9.15 -11.33
CA LEU A 444 5.20 -8.63 -10.72
C LEU A 444 4.71 -7.28 -11.30
N VAL A 445 5.60 -6.47 -11.88
CA VAL A 445 5.31 -5.06 -12.21
C VAL A 445 4.21 -4.88 -13.27
N LEU A 446 4.19 -5.70 -14.32
CA LEU A 446 3.18 -5.59 -15.39
C LEU A 446 1.80 -6.09 -14.94
N ALA A 447 1.75 -7.13 -14.11
CA ALA A 447 0.50 -7.56 -13.45
C ALA A 447 -0.08 -6.42 -12.57
N GLY A 448 0.76 -5.69 -11.85
CA GLY A 448 0.35 -4.48 -11.13
C GLY A 448 -0.22 -3.40 -12.05
N CYS A 449 0.42 -3.12 -13.18
CA CYS A 449 -0.06 -2.16 -14.17
C CYS A 449 -1.41 -2.57 -14.79
N ALA A 450 -1.65 -3.87 -15.02
CA ALA A 450 -2.93 -4.37 -15.52
C ALA A 450 -4.08 -4.18 -14.51
N ILE A 451 -3.83 -4.39 -13.21
CA ILE A 451 -4.81 -4.10 -12.14
C ILE A 451 -5.08 -2.59 -12.05
N LEU A 452 -4.03 -1.76 -12.13
CA LEU A 452 -4.17 -0.29 -12.17
C LEU A 452 -5.01 0.16 -13.38
N GLU A 453 -4.78 -0.44 -14.54
CA GLU A 453 -5.51 -0.14 -15.77
C GLU A 453 -6.99 -0.54 -15.66
N ALA A 454 -7.29 -1.72 -15.11
CA ALA A 454 -8.66 -2.15 -14.84
C ALA A 454 -9.41 -1.17 -13.92
N ILE A 455 -8.75 -0.67 -12.88
CA ILE A 455 -9.30 0.36 -11.98
C ILE A 455 -9.54 1.68 -12.73
N ARG A 456 -8.63 2.10 -13.63
CA ARG A 456 -8.79 3.32 -14.45
C ARG A 456 -9.94 3.22 -15.45
N ARG A 457 -10.17 2.04 -16.03
CA ARG A 457 -11.30 1.77 -16.94
C ARG A 457 -12.65 1.86 -16.24
N VAL A 458 -12.75 1.33 -15.01
CA VAL A 458 -14.00 1.34 -14.22
C VAL A 458 -14.27 2.70 -13.58
N TRP A 459 -13.22 3.43 -13.16
CA TRP A 459 -13.34 4.80 -12.62
C TRP A 459 -12.43 5.81 -13.34
N PRO A 460 -12.79 6.25 -14.56
CA PRO A 460 -12.02 7.22 -15.33
C PRO A 460 -11.72 8.51 -14.55
N SER A 461 -10.43 8.87 -14.47
CA SER A 461 -9.99 10.12 -13.85
C SER A 461 -8.82 10.75 -14.58
N ARG A 462 -8.81 12.08 -14.59
CA ARG A 462 -7.71 12.90 -15.13
C ARG A 462 -6.43 12.81 -14.30
N ARG A 463 -6.50 12.34 -13.04
CA ARG A 463 -5.39 12.38 -12.10
C ARG A 463 -5.35 11.14 -11.18
N LEU A 464 -4.18 10.52 -11.10
CA LEU A 464 -3.79 9.56 -10.09
C LEU A 464 -2.93 10.26 -9.02
N ARG A 465 -3.25 10.04 -7.74
CA ARG A 465 -2.37 10.37 -6.63
C ARG A 465 -1.67 9.11 -6.12
N VAL A 466 -0.37 9.21 -5.88
CA VAL A 466 0.47 8.11 -5.39
C VAL A 466 0.74 8.29 -3.91
N ALA A 467 0.50 7.25 -3.11
CA ALA A 467 0.86 7.19 -1.71
C ALA A 467 1.96 6.13 -1.49
N ASP A 468 2.99 6.47 -0.70
CA ASP A 468 3.83 5.46 -0.04
C ASP A 468 3.32 5.26 1.41
N ARG A 469 1.99 5.20 1.57
CA ARG A 469 1.31 5.12 2.87
C ARG A 469 0.09 4.24 2.72
N GLY A 470 -0.09 3.28 3.61
CA GLY A 470 -1.25 2.39 3.54
C GLY A 470 -1.50 1.74 4.87
N LEU A 471 -1.67 0.42 4.85
CA LEU A 471 -2.04 -0.43 5.98
C LEU A 471 -1.30 -0.09 7.30
N ARG A 472 0.04 -0.02 7.30
CA ARG A 472 0.85 0.34 8.49
C ARG A 472 0.60 1.77 8.98
N GLU A 473 0.58 2.74 8.09
CA GLU A 473 0.28 4.14 8.44
C GLU A 473 -1.15 4.30 8.97
N GLY A 474 -2.10 3.50 8.48
CA GLY A 474 -3.47 3.40 9.00
C GLY A 474 -3.49 2.86 10.43
N ILE A 475 -2.85 1.73 10.67
CA ILE A 475 -2.72 1.10 12.00
C ILE A 475 -2.14 2.07 13.02
N LEU A 476 -1.03 2.74 12.69
CA LEU A 476 -0.41 3.75 13.55
C LEU A 476 -1.38 4.92 13.83
N THR A 477 -2.09 5.38 12.79
CA THR A 477 -3.03 6.50 12.92
C THR A 477 -4.22 6.16 13.80
N GLU A 478 -4.79 4.96 13.67
CA GLU A 478 -5.93 4.54 14.48
C GLU A 478 -5.54 4.26 15.92
N MET A 479 -4.39 3.61 16.18
CA MET A 479 -3.87 3.44 17.54
C MET A 479 -3.62 4.79 18.23
N MET A 480 -2.90 5.71 17.57
CA MET A 480 -2.61 7.04 18.13
C MET A 480 -3.89 7.88 18.33
N ALA A 481 -4.89 7.73 17.46
CA ALA A 481 -6.18 8.41 17.61
C ALA A 481 -7.04 7.82 18.74
N ALA A 482 -7.02 6.50 18.93
CA ALA A 482 -7.71 5.82 20.03
C ALA A 482 -7.11 6.18 21.39
N ASP A 483 -5.78 6.09 21.52
CA ASP A 483 -5.00 6.54 22.67
C ASP A 483 -5.07 8.07 22.90
N GLY A 484 -5.69 8.83 21.98
CA GLY A 484 -6.03 10.23 22.17
C GLY A 484 -4.86 11.21 22.12
N VAL A 485 -3.68 10.79 21.64
CA VAL A 485 -2.42 11.58 21.70
C VAL A 485 -2.51 12.93 20.96
N TRP A 486 -3.49 13.08 20.08
CA TRP A 486 -3.76 14.30 19.29
C TRP A 486 -4.95 15.15 19.81
N ARG A 487 -5.59 14.77 20.92
CA ARG A 487 -6.69 15.56 21.52
C ARG A 487 -6.15 16.88 22.09
N ARG A 488 -6.87 17.99 21.88
CA ARG A 488 -6.52 19.31 22.46
C ARG A 488 -6.61 19.22 23.98
N GLY A 489 -5.45 19.16 24.64
CA GLY A 489 -5.32 18.92 26.09
C GLY A 489 -4.14 18.00 26.41
N ALA A 490 -3.83 17.04 25.52
CA ALA A 490 -2.67 16.15 25.65
C ALA A 490 -1.31 16.84 25.45
N ASN A 491 -1.31 18.11 25.00
CA ASN A 491 -0.12 18.91 24.73
C ASN A 491 0.35 19.63 26.00
N PRO A 492 1.40 19.16 26.72
CA PRO A 492 1.79 19.70 28.03
C PRO A 492 2.23 21.16 27.99
N TRP A 493 2.66 21.63 26.81
CA TRP A 493 3.06 23.02 26.57
C TRP A 493 1.90 24.03 26.77
N ARG A 494 0.64 23.60 26.70
CA ARG A 494 -0.53 24.49 26.91
C ARG A 494 -1.03 24.53 28.36
N ASN A 495 -0.86 23.45 29.14
CA ASN A 495 -1.33 23.43 30.53
C ASN A 495 -0.39 24.20 31.49
N ARG A 496 0.79 24.61 31.03
CA ARG A 496 1.77 25.34 31.85
C ARG A 496 1.35 26.77 32.21
N SER A 497 0.45 27.40 31.43
CA SER A 497 -0.03 28.76 31.67
C SER A 497 -1.31 28.86 32.52
N GLN A 498 -1.90 27.74 32.93
CA GLN A 498 -3.08 27.71 33.81
C GLN A 498 -2.79 27.16 35.22
N ARG A 499 -1.56 26.75 35.50
CA ARG A 499 -1.15 26.16 36.80
C ARG A 499 -0.30 27.07 37.70
N ASN A 500 0.02 28.27 37.24
CA ASN A 500 0.73 29.33 37.97
C ASN A 500 -0.17 30.58 38.14
N GLY A 501 -1.46 30.36 38.38
CA GLY A 501 -2.52 31.39 38.29
C GLY A 501 -3.58 31.30 39.38
N LYS A 502 -3.15 30.92 40.60
CA LYS A 502 -3.85 31.09 41.88
C LYS A 502 -2.81 30.90 43.00
#